data_AF-A0A7C7L4S4-F1
#
_entry.id   AF-A0A7C7L4S4-F1
#
_cell.length_a   1.000
_cell.length_b   1.000
_cell.length_c   1.000
_cell.angle_alpha   90.00
_cell.angle_beta   90.00
_cell.angle_gamma   90.00
#
_symmetry.space_group_name_H-M   'P 1'
#
loop_
_entity.id
_entity.type
_entity.pdbx_description
1 polymer ?
#
loop_
_entity_poly.entity_id
_entity_poly.type
_entity_poly.pdbx_seq_one_letter_code
_entity_poly.pdbx_strand_id
1 'polypeptide(L)'
;MFAALILLGLLVGGLVNQLGSDLPARRSLTRPHCPYCGQGRPWWQWLSLPVYLIGHVGCPSCGAPIGMRHPLVEIGLAVAYGYLWIVLGPSVKLVLYVIYSTIFALILITDVERRLILNVVMYPSILVAIIASFFTPEMTWWSALAGGVIGFVFFLG
;
A
#
# COMPACT_ATOMS: atom_id res chain seq x y z
N MET A 1 -6.92 17.62 10.77
CA MET A 1 -6.56 17.13 9.42
C MET A 1 -5.35 16.18 9.45
N PHE A 2 -4.24 16.54 10.10
CA PHE A 2 -3.08 15.63 10.27
C PHE A 2 -3.43 14.24 10.80
N ALA A 3 -4.14 14.17 11.94
CA ALA A 3 -4.58 12.89 12.50
C ALA A 3 -5.48 12.08 11.54
N ALA A 4 -6.28 12.76 10.70
CA ALA A 4 -7.10 12.09 9.71
C ALA A 4 -6.26 11.41 8.62
N LEU A 5 -5.12 12.00 8.23
CA LEU A 5 -4.17 11.39 7.29
C LEU A 5 -3.45 10.18 7.89
N ILE A 6 -3.09 10.24 9.17
CA ILE A 6 -2.52 9.08 9.88
C ILE A 6 -3.54 7.93 9.94
N LEU A 7 -4.79 8.23 10.33
CA LEU A 7 -5.86 7.24 10.35
C LEU A 7 -6.16 6.69 8.96
N LEU A 8 -6.14 7.54 7.94
CA LEU A 8 -6.27 7.10 6.55
C LEU A 8 -5.12 6.16 6.16
N GLY A 9 -3.88 6.46 6.56
CA GLY A 9 -2.73 5.60 6.30
C GLY A 9 -2.86 4.23 6.97
N LEU A 10 -3.37 4.17 8.20
CA LEU A 10 -3.69 2.89 8.86
C LEU A 10 -4.75 2.09 8.08
N LEU A 11 -5.86 2.73 7.70
CA LEU A 11 -6.95 2.10 6.95
C LEU A 11 -6.48 1.60 5.58
N VAL A 12 -5.73 2.43 4.86
CA VAL A 12 -5.13 2.06 3.57
C VAL A 12 -4.08 0.96 3.76
N GLY A 13 -3.33 0.95 4.86
CA GLY A 13 -2.43 -0.15 5.21
C GLY A 13 -3.14 -1.49 5.38
N GLY A 14 -4.33 -1.51 6.00
CA GLY A 14 -5.18 -2.69 6.06
C GLY A 14 -5.60 -3.18 4.66
N LEU A 15 -5.99 -2.27 3.77
CA LEU A 15 -6.30 -2.57 2.37
C LEU A 15 -5.07 -3.13 1.62
N VAL A 16 -3.91 -2.48 1.75
CA VAL A 16 -2.66 -2.91 1.11
C VAL A 16 -2.26 -4.30 1.59
N ASN A 17 -2.41 -4.59 2.89
CA ASN A 17 -2.16 -5.93 3.43
C ASN A 17 -3.08 -7.01 2.82
N GLN A 18 -4.35 -6.69 2.62
CA GLN A 18 -5.29 -7.59 1.95
C GLN A 18 -4.89 -7.78 0.49
N LEU A 19 -4.73 -6.70 -0.27
CA LEU A 19 -4.37 -6.75 -1.69
C LEU A 19 -3.03 -7.47 -1.93
N GLY A 20 -2.03 -7.23 -1.09
CA GLY A 20 -0.73 -7.89 -1.17
C GLY A 20 -0.81 -9.40 -0.91
N SER A 21 -1.81 -9.86 -0.16
CA SER A 21 -2.04 -11.29 0.08
C SER A 21 -2.89 -11.93 -1.03
N ASP A 22 -3.90 -11.21 -1.53
CA ASP A 22 -4.93 -11.75 -2.41
C ASP A 22 -4.55 -11.67 -3.90
N LEU A 23 -3.92 -10.57 -4.34
CA LEU A 23 -3.58 -10.37 -5.75
C LEU A 23 -2.56 -11.41 -6.26
N PRO A 24 -1.44 -11.70 -5.58
CA PRO A 24 -0.49 -12.72 -6.06
C PRO A 24 -1.12 -14.12 -6.07
N ALA A 25 -2.04 -14.38 -5.15
CA ALA A 25 -2.77 -15.64 -5.06
C ALA A 25 -3.98 -15.72 -6.01
N ARG A 26 -4.23 -14.69 -6.83
CA ARG A 26 -5.40 -14.56 -7.72
C ARG A 26 -6.74 -14.81 -7.02
N ARG A 27 -6.83 -14.41 -5.75
CA ARG A 27 -8.05 -14.55 -4.95
C ARG A 27 -9.02 -13.42 -5.28
N SER A 28 -10.31 -13.68 -5.10
CA SER A 28 -11.37 -12.69 -5.29
C SER A 28 -11.21 -11.55 -4.30
N LEU A 29 -11.21 -10.31 -4.80
CA LEU A 29 -11.18 -9.09 -4.00
C LEU A 29 -12.53 -8.88 -3.30
N THR A 30 -12.72 -9.60 -2.20
CA THR A 30 -13.94 -9.52 -1.39
C THR A 30 -13.62 -8.89 -0.03
N ARG A 31 -14.44 -9.13 0.99
CA ARG A 31 -14.16 -8.64 2.34
C ARG A 31 -12.86 -9.27 2.87
N PRO A 32 -12.12 -8.59 3.76
CA PRO A 32 -10.94 -9.15 4.40
C PRO A 32 -11.23 -10.54 4.93
N HIS A 33 -10.40 -11.52 4.59
CA HIS A 33 -10.58 -12.91 4.99
C HIS A 33 -9.27 -13.52 5.47
N CYS A 34 -9.37 -14.61 6.23
CA CYS A 34 -8.21 -15.37 6.64
C CYS A 34 -7.61 -16.12 5.45
N PRO A 35 -6.30 -15.99 5.16
CA PRO A 35 -5.71 -16.68 4.02
C PRO A 35 -5.55 -18.19 4.21
N TYR A 36 -5.75 -18.69 5.44
CA TYR A 36 -5.61 -20.09 5.82
C TYR A 36 -6.94 -20.84 5.77
N CYS A 37 -8.00 -20.31 6.40
CA CYS A 37 -9.31 -20.97 6.45
C CYS A 37 -10.38 -20.35 5.53
N GLY A 38 -10.10 -19.21 4.89
CA GLY A 38 -11.04 -18.53 3.99
C GLY A 38 -12.20 -17.81 4.69
N GLN A 39 -12.34 -17.93 6.02
CA GLN A 39 -13.38 -17.23 6.77
C GLN A 39 -13.17 -15.71 6.75
N GLY A 40 -14.26 -14.96 6.65
CA GLY A 40 -14.24 -13.51 6.73
C GLY A 40 -13.66 -13.02 8.06
N ARG A 41 -12.75 -12.05 8.00
CA ARG A 41 -12.23 -11.40 9.20
C ARG A 41 -13.27 -10.42 9.73
N PRO A 42 -13.52 -10.43 11.05
CA PRO A 42 -14.38 -9.45 11.65
C PRO A 42 -13.77 -8.04 11.53
N TRP A 43 -14.60 -7.01 11.60
CA TRP A 43 -14.19 -5.62 11.33
C TRP A 43 -13.03 -5.14 12.23
N TRP A 44 -12.95 -5.60 13.48
CA TRP A 44 -11.87 -5.26 14.41
C TRP A 44 -10.52 -5.91 14.05
N GLN A 45 -10.50 -6.90 13.14
CA GLN A 45 -9.28 -7.50 12.59
C GLN A 45 -8.97 -7.05 11.16
N TRP A 46 -9.65 -6.01 10.66
CA TRP A 46 -9.27 -5.41 9.38
C TRP A 46 -7.95 -4.64 9.49
N LEU A 47 -7.67 -4.12 10.68
CA LEU A 47 -6.38 -3.56 11.07
C LEU A 47 -5.67 -4.54 11.98
N SER A 48 -4.42 -4.83 11.68
CA SER A 48 -3.58 -5.75 12.44
C SER A 48 -2.93 -5.06 13.62
N LEU A 49 -2.62 -3.76 13.52
CA LEU A 49 -1.97 -2.99 14.57
C LEU A 49 -2.73 -3.03 15.91
N PRO A 50 -4.05 -2.76 15.99
CA PRO A 50 -4.79 -2.84 17.25
C PRO A 50 -4.82 -4.26 17.82
N VAL A 51 -4.94 -5.26 16.94
CA VAL A 51 -4.97 -6.68 17.31
C VAL A 51 -3.65 -7.11 17.95
N TYR A 52 -2.53 -6.60 17.42
CA TYR A 52 -1.20 -6.78 17.98
C TYR A 52 -1.03 -6.10 19.34
N LEU A 53 -1.51 -4.87 19.50
CA LEU A 53 -1.42 -4.12 20.75
C LEU A 53 -2.22 -4.78 21.90
N ILE A 54 -3.34 -5.44 21.58
CA ILE A 54 -4.19 -6.15 22.55
C ILE A 54 -3.71 -7.61 22.74
N GLY A 55 -2.65 -8.05 22.05
CA GLY A 55 -2.09 -9.40 22.16
C GLY A 55 -2.91 -10.51 21.50
N HIS A 56 -3.95 -10.18 20.73
CA HIS A 56 -4.86 -11.15 20.11
C HIS A 56 -4.41 -11.57 18.71
N VAL A 57 -3.16 -12.01 18.57
CA VAL A 57 -2.50 -12.21 17.28
C VAL A 57 -2.92 -13.52 16.60
N GLY A 58 -4.18 -13.63 16.16
CA GLY A 58 -4.67 -14.83 15.50
C GLY A 58 -6.06 -14.71 14.88
N CYS A 59 -6.33 -15.57 13.90
CA CYS A 59 -7.68 -15.71 13.34
C CYS A 59 -8.63 -16.34 14.38
N PRO A 60 -9.82 -15.76 14.65
CA PRO A 60 -10.76 -16.29 15.64
C PRO A 60 -11.30 -17.68 15.30
N SER A 61 -11.34 -18.03 14.00
CA SER A 61 -11.92 -19.30 13.54
C SER A 61 -10.92 -20.46 13.48
N CYS A 62 -9.65 -20.19 13.15
CA CYS A 62 -8.64 -21.25 12.95
C CYS A 62 -7.35 -21.09 13.76
N GLY A 63 -7.22 -20.01 14.54
CA GLY A 63 -6.02 -19.73 15.34
C GLY A 63 -4.78 -19.34 14.54
N ALA A 64 -4.85 -19.28 13.20
CA ALA A 64 -3.70 -18.95 12.38
C ALA A 64 -3.14 -17.56 12.72
N PRO A 65 -1.82 -17.41 12.93
CA PRO A 65 -1.22 -16.17 13.37
C PRO A 65 -1.33 -15.09 12.28
N ILE A 66 -1.41 -13.83 12.71
CA ILE A 66 -1.17 -12.68 11.84
C ILE A 66 0.34 -12.44 11.87
N GLY A 67 0.97 -12.20 10.71
CA GLY A 67 2.42 -11.97 10.64
C GLY A 67 2.81 -10.51 10.88
N MET A 68 4.05 -10.28 11.34
CA MET A 68 4.56 -8.93 11.68
C MET A 68 4.61 -7.95 10.51
N ARG A 69 4.62 -8.47 9.28
CA ARG A 69 4.45 -7.65 8.08
C ARG A 69 3.23 -6.74 8.18
N HIS A 70 2.09 -7.26 8.65
CA HIS A 70 0.85 -6.51 8.63
C HIS A 70 0.90 -5.21 9.45
N PRO A 71 1.25 -5.23 10.75
CA PRO A 71 1.37 -4.01 11.53
C PRO A 71 2.47 -3.09 11.00
N LEU A 72 3.58 -3.63 10.46
CA LEU A 72 4.64 -2.81 9.87
C LEU A 72 4.17 -2.00 8.67
N VAL A 73 3.35 -2.60 7.80
CA VAL A 73 2.77 -1.91 6.63
C VAL A 73 1.79 -0.83 7.06
N GLU A 74 0.93 -1.12 8.04
CA GLU A 74 -0.03 -0.16 8.59
C GLU A 74 0.68 1.04 9.22
N ILE A 75 1.69 0.80 10.06
CA ILE A 75 2.52 1.86 10.66
C ILE A 75 3.26 2.64 9.57
N GLY A 76 3.88 1.94 8.61
CA GLY A 76 4.65 2.56 7.54
C GLY A 76 3.83 3.55 6.72
N LEU A 77 2.62 3.17 6.31
CA LEU A 77 1.71 4.05 5.59
C LEU A 77 1.15 5.18 6.46
N ALA A 78 0.83 4.91 7.73
CA ALA A 78 0.40 5.95 8.67
C ALA A 78 1.47 7.03 8.87
N VAL A 79 2.74 6.61 9.05
CA VAL A 79 3.89 7.51 9.17
C VAL A 79 4.13 8.26 7.87
N ALA A 80 4.11 7.56 6.73
CA ALA A 80 4.30 8.20 5.42
C ALA A 80 3.25 9.28 5.16
N TYR A 81 1.98 9.04 5.48
CA TYR A 81 0.91 10.01 5.25
C TYR A 81 0.97 11.19 6.20
N GLY A 82 1.32 10.93 7.47
CA GLY A 82 1.62 12.00 8.42
C GLY A 82 2.79 12.87 7.93
N TYR A 83 3.87 12.26 7.46
CA TYR A 83 5.02 12.97 6.92
C TYR A 83 4.67 13.80 5.68
N LEU A 84 3.95 13.22 4.72
CA LEU A 84 3.48 13.94 3.53
C LEU A 84 2.59 15.14 3.89
N TRP A 85 1.74 15.01 4.91
CA TRP A 85 0.96 16.14 5.41
C TRP A 85 1.83 17.28 5.95
N ILE A 86 2.87 16.96 6.72
CA ILE A 86 3.79 17.94 7.30
C ILE A 86 4.55 18.70 6.20
N VAL A 87 4.99 18.00 5.15
CA VAL A 87 5.81 18.59 4.08
C VAL A 87 4.97 19.34 3.04
N LEU A 88 3.83 18.78 2.63
CA LEU A 88 3.05 19.30 1.49
C LEU A 88 1.83 20.13 1.91
N GLY A 89 1.34 19.95 3.14
CA GLY A 89 0.07 20.52 3.59
C GLY A 89 -1.14 20.10 2.73
N PRO A 90 -2.30 20.75 2.89
CA PRO A 90 -3.48 20.49 2.06
C PRO A 90 -3.26 20.99 0.62
N SER A 91 -2.97 20.07 -0.29
CA SER A 91 -2.72 20.38 -1.70
C SER A 91 -3.13 19.24 -2.62
N VAL A 92 -3.29 19.51 -3.92
CA VAL A 92 -3.48 18.46 -4.94
C VAL A 92 -2.27 17.52 -4.97
N LYS A 93 -1.05 18.06 -4.76
CA LYS A 93 0.18 17.28 -4.64
C LYS A 93 0.07 16.24 -3.51
N LEU A 94 -0.46 16.60 -2.34
CA LEU A 94 -0.65 15.65 -1.25
C LEU A 94 -1.49 14.43 -1.68
N VAL A 95 -2.61 14.66 -2.37
CA VAL A 95 -3.49 13.57 -2.83
C VAL A 95 -2.74 12.62 -3.77
N LEU A 96 -2.00 13.18 -4.73
CA LEU A 96 -1.21 12.38 -5.68
C LEU A 96 -0.13 11.56 -4.97
N TYR A 97 0.61 12.16 -4.03
CA TYR A 97 1.66 11.47 -3.29
C TYR A 97 1.12 10.41 -2.34
N VAL A 98 -0.08 10.60 -1.77
CA VAL A 98 -0.80 9.59 -1.01
C VAL A 98 -1.16 8.39 -1.89
N ILE A 99 -1.67 8.64 -3.11
CA ILE A 99 -1.97 7.57 -4.07
C ILE A 99 -0.69 6.82 -4.48
N TYR A 100 0.37 7.54 -4.84
CA TYR A 100 1.65 6.91 -5.22
C TYR A 100 2.28 6.11 -4.08
N SER A 101 2.29 6.64 -2.86
CA SER A 101 2.81 5.91 -1.71
C SER A 101 1.99 4.65 -1.40
N THR A 102 0.67 4.65 -1.62
CA THR A 102 -0.16 3.43 -1.55
C THR A 102 0.31 2.39 -2.56
N ILE A 103 0.44 2.80 -3.83
CA ILE A 103 0.83 1.94 -4.95
C ILE A 103 2.21 1.35 -4.69
N PHE A 104 3.18 2.20 -4.33
CA PHE A 104 4.54 1.76 -4.06
C PHE A 104 4.64 0.88 -2.82
N ALA A 105 3.86 1.14 -1.76
CA ALA A 105 3.81 0.22 -0.63
C ALA A 105 3.31 -1.16 -1.05
N LEU A 106 2.24 -1.23 -1.84
CA LEU A 106 1.71 -2.50 -2.35
C LEU A 106 2.74 -3.24 -3.21
N ILE A 107 3.37 -2.55 -4.17
CA ILE A 107 4.40 -3.13 -5.05
C ILE A 107 5.58 -3.61 -4.22
N LEU A 108 6.08 -2.79 -3.29
CA LEU A 108 7.21 -3.13 -2.41
C LEU A 108 6.95 -4.40 -1.61
N ILE A 109 5.76 -4.53 -1.01
CA ILE A 109 5.43 -5.72 -0.21
C ILE A 109 5.34 -6.95 -1.11
N THR A 110 4.64 -6.84 -2.26
CA THR A 110 4.54 -7.98 -3.18
C THR A 110 5.88 -8.39 -3.76
N ASP A 111 6.77 -7.43 -4.02
CA ASP A 111 8.12 -7.70 -4.54
C ASP A 111 9.03 -8.32 -3.48
N VAL A 112 9.05 -7.79 -2.25
CA VAL A 112 9.85 -8.36 -1.15
C VAL A 112 9.41 -9.78 -0.81
N GLU A 113 8.10 -10.07 -0.81
CA GLU A 113 7.58 -11.39 -0.43
C GLU A 113 7.63 -12.43 -1.55
N ARG A 114 7.36 -12.01 -2.79
CA ARG A 114 7.12 -12.93 -3.91
C ARG A 114 8.05 -12.67 -5.09
N ARG A 115 8.79 -11.57 -5.12
CA ARG A 115 9.57 -11.07 -6.27
C ARG A 115 8.70 -10.97 -7.53
N LEU A 116 7.48 -10.49 -7.34
CA LEU A 116 6.47 -10.35 -8.39
C LEU A 116 5.99 -8.91 -8.46
N ILE A 117 6.12 -8.31 -9.64
CA ILE A 117 5.50 -7.04 -9.98
C ILE A 117 4.24 -7.35 -10.79
N LEU A 118 3.08 -7.12 -10.18
CA LEU A 118 1.80 -7.50 -10.77
C LEU A 118 1.32 -6.48 -11.80
N ASN A 119 1.11 -6.94 -13.05
CA ASN A 119 0.56 -6.10 -14.12
C ASN A 119 -0.81 -5.49 -13.77
N VAL A 120 -1.63 -6.18 -12.96
CA VAL A 120 -2.91 -5.65 -12.47
C VAL A 120 -2.75 -4.42 -11.57
N VAL A 121 -1.57 -4.21 -10.97
CA VAL A 121 -1.23 -2.99 -10.22
C VAL A 121 -0.49 -2.02 -11.14
N MET A 122 0.43 -2.49 -11.99
CA MET A 122 1.24 -1.64 -12.86
C MET A 122 0.42 -0.85 -13.89
N TYR A 123 -0.49 -1.50 -14.63
CA TYR A 123 -1.23 -0.81 -15.68
C TYR A 123 -2.13 0.33 -15.15
N PRO A 124 -2.92 0.13 -14.06
CA PRO A 124 -3.63 1.24 -13.43
C PRO A 124 -2.68 2.33 -12.91
N SER A 125 -1.51 1.96 -12.38
CA SER A 125 -0.53 2.92 -11.87
C SER A 125 0.03 3.81 -12.98
N ILE A 126 0.28 3.26 -14.17
CA ILE A 126 0.69 4.04 -15.34
C ILE A 126 -0.41 5.03 -15.74
N LEU A 127 -1.67 4.59 -15.75
CA LEU A 127 -2.80 5.48 -16.04
C LEU A 127 -2.91 6.61 -15.02
N VAL A 128 -2.81 6.30 -13.73
CA VAL A 128 -2.77 7.30 -12.65
C VAL A 128 -1.61 8.28 -12.86
N ALA A 129 -0.43 7.80 -13.27
CA ALA A 129 0.73 8.65 -13.50
C ALA A 129 0.54 9.61 -14.69
N ILE A 130 -0.07 9.13 -15.76
CA ILE A 130 -0.40 9.97 -16.92
C ILE A 130 -1.40 11.06 -16.50
N ILE A 131 -2.46 10.70 -15.77
CA ILE A 131 -3.44 11.68 -15.27
C ILE A 131 -2.78 12.69 -14.33
N ALA A 132 -1.93 12.23 -13.41
CA ALA A 132 -1.24 13.07 -12.45
C ALA A 132 -0.32 14.10 -13.11
N SER A 133 0.29 13.76 -14.26
CA SER A 133 1.20 14.66 -14.98
C SER A 133 0.56 15.99 -15.39
N PHE A 134 -0.75 16.02 -15.63
CA PHE A 134 -1.49 17.25 -15.93
C PHE A 134 -1.62 18.20 -14.74
N PHE A 135 -1.48 17.68 -13.52
CA PHE A 135 -1.61 18.43 -12.26
C PHE A 135 -0.26 18.76 -11.62
N THR A 136 0.85 18.26 -12.17
CA THR A 136 2.22 18.52 -11.70
C THR A 136 3.09 19.09 -12.82
N PRO A 137 2.96 20.38 -13.15
CA PRO A 137 3.71 21.01 -14.25
C PRO A 137 5.23 20.96 -14.07
N GLU A 138 5.68 20.80 -12.82
CA GLU A 138 7.10 20.65 -12.44
C GLU A 138 7.71 19.31 -12.90
N MET A 139 6.90 18.29 -13.19
CA MET A 139 7.36 17.00 -13.72
C MET A 139 7.42 17.06 -15.25
N THR A 140 8.54 17.54 -15.78
CA THR A 140 8.85 17.45 -17.21
C THR A 140 8.89 16.00 -17.68
N TRP A 141 8.37 15.71 -18.87
CA TRP A 141 8.44 14.38 -19.50
C TRP A 141 9.88 13.82 -19.55
N TRP A 142 10.87 14.71 -19.66
CA TRP A 142 12.29 14.36 -19.65
C TRP A 142 12.74 13.77 -18.31
N SER A 143 12.30 14.30 -17.16
CA SER A 143 12.69 13.75 -15.85
C SER A 143 12.04 12.38 -15.60
N ALA A 144 10.82 12.16 -16.10
CA ALA A 144 10.19 10.85 -16.07
C ALA A 144 10.94 9.82 -16.95
N LEU A 145 11.32 10.21 -18.17
CA LEU A 145 12.09 9.36 -19.08
C LEU A 145 13.49 9.05 -18.52
N ALA A 146 14.19 10.07 -18.03
CA ALA A 146 15.51 9.94 -17.42
C ALA A 146 15.46 9.02 -16.18
N GLY A 147 14.48 9.20 -15.30
CA GLY A 147 14.28 8.31 -14.15
C GLY A 147 14.04 6.85 -14.57
N GLY A 148 13.23 6.64 -15.61
CA GLY A 148 12.98 5.31 -16.17
C GLY A 148 14.25 4.66 -16.75
N VAL A 149 15.03 5.40 -17.54
CA VAL A 149 16.30 4.93 -18.11
C VAL A 149 17.32 4.64 -17.02
N ILE A 150 17.47 5.53 -16.03
CA ILE A 150 18.39 5.32 -14.89
C ILE A 150 18.00 4.05 -14.14
N GLY A 151 16.71 3.87 -13.84
CA GLY A 151 16.23 2.65 -13.19
C GLY A 151 16.51 1.41 -14.03
N PHE A 152 16.21 1.45 -15.33
CA PHE A 152 16.48 0.34 -16.24
C PHE A 152 17.96 -0.03 -16.29
N VAL A 153 18.85 0.94 -16.45
CA VAL A 153 20.31 0.73 -16.47
C VAL A 153 20.81 0.22 -15.13
N PHE A 154 20.32 0.73 -14.00
CA PHE A 154 20.74 0.28 -12.68
C PHE A 154 20.37 -1.18 -12.39
N PHE A 155 19.21 -1.64 -12.86
CA PHE A 155 18.73 -3.00 -12.60
C PHE A 155 19.13 -4.04 -13.67
N LEU A 156 19.51 -3.60 -14.88
CA LEU A 156 20.00 -4.48 -15.96
C LEU A 156 21.50 -4.41 -16.20
N GLY A 157 22.18 -3.41 -15.63
CA GLY A 157 23.62 -3.24 -15.67
C GLY A 157 24.37 -4.04 -14.61
#